data_AF-A0A183HDV2-F1
#
_entry.id   AF-A0A183HDV2-F1
#
_cell.length_a   1.000
_cell.length_b   1.000
_cell.length_c   1.000
_cell.angle_alpha   90.00
_cell.angle_beta   90.00
_cell.angle_gamma   90.00
#
_symmetry.space_group_name_H-M   'P 1'
#
loop_
_entity.id
_entity.type
_entity.pdbx_description
1 polymer ?
#
loop_
_entity_poly.entity_id
_entity_poly.type
_entity_poly.pdbx_seq_one_letter_code
_entity_poly.pdbx_strand_id
1 'polypeptide(L)'
;MERIVYERNHLQLGDLSESESLNDKSEELNQLRAMKAFCDNSSLSILGTLLFALNADNVVIVLAAGVLPIASIEPPLHFFGKCDPYSIVVGDMFYSAKRGQLIIVYSSMGQLNPTANNPGMNTQMIGFDIDSLGYLKNGLIWTIAHRWLKLVFYVCFVSEAFARAIIHWEDQSKEFHRKFNSFGENASNCNLGECFINMILSGQASPELVNFYRNVLKPTEWKKMIDWVNRGFGDMIGSIGRELLPGAKALQHNMKQLFIEARCALHSSRTENLLPRRLFDVDVYPYGKYADESDEEAPFKEFKSFQNLAEDIINKINEMHLVATRNRSRFSISNKENS
;
A
#
# COMPACT_ATOMS: atom_id res chain seq x y z
N MET A 1 -29.57 -15.86 0.31
CA MET A 1 -30.36 -14.89 -0.49
C MET A 1 -29.77 -13.53 -0.19
N GLU A 2 -28.71 -13.16 -0.93
CA GLU A 2 -27.98 -11.92 -0.74
C GLU A 2 -28.88 -10.74 -1.13
N ARG A 3 -29.01 -9.76 -0.23
CA ARG A 3 -29.68 -8.50 -0.52
C ARG A 3 -28.75 -7.37 -0.15
N ILE A 4 -28.06 -6.86 -1.16
CA ILE A 4 -27.39 -5.57 -1.14
C ILE A 4 -28.48 -4.52 -1.30
N VAL A 5 -28.68 -3.66 -0.30
CA VAL A 5 -29.56 -2.50 -0.41
C VAL A 5 -28.77 -1.39 -1.08
N TYR A 6 -28.98 -1.22 -2.39
CA TYR A 6 -28.51 -0.06 -3.15
C TYR A 6 -29.47 1.11 -2.97
N GLU A 7 -28.95 2.26 -2.53
CA GLU A 7 -29.46 3.55 -2.99
C GLU A 7 -28.74 3.89 -4.30
N ARG A 8 -29.51 3.98 -5.39
CA ARG A 8 -29.04 4.12 -6.77
C ARG A 8 -28.17 5.36 -6.96
N ASN A 9 -26.91 5.16 -7.32
CA ASN A 9 -26.29 5.80 -8.48
C ASN A 9 -25.35 4.80 -9.15
N HIS A 10 -25.51 4.63 -10.46
CA HIS A 10 -24.93 3.58 -11.29
C HIS A 10 -23.40 3.48 -11.19
N LEU A 11 -22.90 2.33 -10.76
CA LEU A 11 -21.57 1.80 -11.11
C LEU A 11 -21.72 0.28 -11.30
N GLN A 12 -21.73 -0.16 -12.56
CA GLN A 12 -21.67 -1.57 -12.94
C GLN A 12 -20.25 -2.08 -12.66
N LEU A 13 -20.10 -2.99 -11.69
CA LEU A 13 -18.92 -3.86 -11.59
C LEU A 13 -19.10 -4.98 -12.62
N GLY A 14 -18.25 -4.99 -13.65
CA GLY A 14 -18.19 -6.05 -14.65
C GLY A 14 -17.37 -7.24 -14.15
N ASP A 15 -17.81 -8.44 -14.53
CA ASP A 15 -17.19 -9.75 -14.26
C ASP A 15 -15.69 -9.77 -14.61
N LEU A 16 -14.87 -10.20 -13.65
CA LEU A 16 -13.45 -10.49 -13.83
C LEU A 16 -13.30 -11.95 -14.28
N SER A 17 -13.23 -12.17 -15.59
CA SER A 17 -12.72 -13.43 -16.16
C SER A 17 -11.27 -13.24 -16.60
N GLU A 18 -10.41 -14.16 -16.15
CA GLU A 18 -8.98 -14.29 -16.42
C GLU A 18 -8.63 -14.14 -17.91
N SER A 19 -7.77 -13.16 -18.22
CA SER A 19 -6.92 -13.20 -19.41
C SER A 19 -5.63 -12.39 -19.15
N GLU A 20 -4.63 -13.04 -18.57
CA GLU A 20 -3.26 -12.53 -18.55
C GLU A 20 -2.75 -12.39 -20.01
N SER A 21 -2.49 -11.17 -20.46
CA SER A 21 -1.44 -10.86 -21.45
C SER A 21 -1.44 -9.37 -21.82
N LEU A 22 -0.34 -8.69 -21.52
CA LEU A 22 0.06 -7.34 -22.00
C LEU A 22 -0.89 -6.16 -21.69
N ASN A 23 -2.16 -6.41 -21.36
CA ASN A 23 -3.19 -5.41 -21.06
C ASN A 23 -3.13 -4.94 -19.60
N ASP A 24 -2.64 -5.79 -18.69
CA ASP A 24 -2.60 -5.53 -17.24
C ASP A 24 -1.73 -4.32 -16.85
N LYS A 25 -0.62 -4.07 -17.56
CA LYS A 25 0.29 -2.94 -17.27
C LYS A 25 -0.35 -1.58 -17.60
N SER A 26 -1.24 -1.56 -18.59
CA SER A 26 -2.06 -0.37 -18.88
C SER A 26 -3.12 -0.22 -17.79
N GLU A 27 -3.68 -1.33 -17.34
CA GLU A 27 -4.75 -1.37 -16.34
C GLU A 27 -4.29 -0.89 -14.96
N GLU A 28 -3.16 -1.35 -14.44
CA GLU A 28 -2.61 -0.88 -13.15
C GLU A 28 -2.29 0.62 -13.17
N LEU A 29 -1.70 1.12 -14.26
CA LEU A 29 -1.44 2.55 -14.43
C LEU A 29 -2.74 3.35 -14.54
N ASN A 30 -3.77 2.78 -15.19
CA ASN A 30 -5.09 3.39 -15.29
C ASN A 30 -5.81 3.37 -13.93
N GLN A 31 -5.67 2.31 -13.14
CA GLN A 31 -6.16 2.22 -11.77
C GLN A 31 -5.47 3.26 -10.89
N LEU A 32 -4.14 3.42 -10.98
CA LEU A 32 -3.42 4.47 -10.26
C LEU A 32 -3.85 5.88 -10.69
N ARG A 33 -4.09 6.12 -11.99
CA ARG A 33 -4.65 7.40 -12.45
C ARG A 33 -6.07 7.62 -11.93
N ALA A 34 -6.89 6.58 -11.90
CA ALA A 34 -8.25 6.64 -11.36
C ALA A 34 -8.23 6.90 -9.85
N MET A 35 -7.35 6.24 -9.10
CA MET A 35 -7.12 6.49 -7.67
C MET A 35 -6.62 7.91 -7.42
N LYS A 36 -5.67 8.40 -8.23
CA LYS A 36 -5.19 9.78 -8.15
C LYS A 36 -6.32 10.76 -8.40
N ALA A 37 -7.07 10.57 -9.49
CA ALA A 37 -8.22 11.41 -9.83
C ALA A 37 -9.30 11.35 -8.74
N PHE A 38 -9.51 10.19 -8.11
CA PHE A 38 -10.39 10.04 -6.97
C PHE A 38 -9.89 10.84 -5.76
N CYS A 39 -8.58 10.79 -5.44
CA CYS A 39 -7.98 11.57 -4.35
C CYS A 39 -8.01 13.09 -4.61
N ASP A 40 -7.84 13.50 -5.86
CA ASP A 40 -7.76 14.92 -6.26
C ASP A 40 -9.15 15.54 -6.48
N ASN A 41 -10.11 14.75 -7.00
CA ASN A 41 -11.46 15.20 -7.37
C ASN A 41 -12.55 14.72 -6.42
N SER A 42 -12.21 14.05 -5.31
CA SER A 42 -13.22 13.61 -4.33
C SER A 42 -13.98 14.84 -3.83
N SER A 43 -15.12 15.10 -4.46
CA SER A 43 -16.16 15.94 -3.90
C SER A 43 -16.40 15.43 -2.48
N LEU A 44 -16.48 16.34 -1.51
CA LEU A 44 -16.63 16.05 -0.08
C LEU A 44 -17.79 15.09 0.27
N SER A 45 -18.64 14.69 -0.69
CA SER A 45 -19.78 13.80 -0.53
C SER A 45 -19.40 12.36 -0.11
N ILE A 46 -18.44 11.72 -0.79
CA ILE A 46 -18.00 10.35 -0.44
C ILE A 46 -17.19 10.35 0.86
N LEU A 47 -16.42 11.41 1.07
CA LEU A 47 -15.71 11.64 2.33
C LEU A 47 -16.66 11.81 3.52
N GLY A 48 -17.98 11.88 3.37
CA GLY A 48 -18.94 11.89 4.48
C GLY A 48 -19.68 10.56 4.70
N THR A 49 -19.26 9.49 4.03
CA THR A 49 -19.99 8.21 4.01
C THR A 49 -19.35 7.17 4.93
N LEU A 50 -20.17 6.38 5.62
CA LEU A 50 -19.75 5.19 6.35
C LEU A 50 -20.17 3.94 5.59
N LEU A 51 -19.24 2.99 5.46
CA LEU A 51 -19.52 1.65 4.95
C LEU A 51 -19.43 0.66 6.12
N PHE A 52 -20.45 -0.18 6.25
CA PHE A 52 -20.51 -1.25 7.24
C PHE A 52 -20.31 -2.58 6.52
N ALA A 53 -19.30 -3.33 6.92
CA ALA A 53 -18.96 -4.62 6.33
C ALA A 53 -18.96 -5.71 7.42
N LEU A 54 -19.28 -6.94 7.04
CA LEU A 54 -19.19 -8.11 7.90
C LEU A 54 -18.00 -8.96 7.46
N ASN A 55 -17.19 -9.40 8.42
CA ASN A 55 -16.18 -10.43 8.15
C ASN A 55 -16.77 -11.85 8.32
N ALA A 56 -15.93 -12.87 8.08
CA ALA A 56 -16.33 -14.27 8.22
C ALA A 56 -16.77 -14.65 9.64
N ASP A 57 -16.32 -13.91 10.65
CA ASP A 57 -16.61 -14.14 12.07
C ASP A 57 -17.82 -13.31 12.58
N ASN A 58 -18.61 -12.73 11.67
CA ASN A 58 -19.75 -11.83 11.99
C ASN A 58 -19.35 -10.58 12.79
N VAL A 59 -18.08 -10.18 12.73
CA VAL A 59 -17.58 -8.92 13.26
C VAL A 59 -17.92 -7.80 12.27
N VAL A 60 -18.51 -6.73 12.79
CA VAL A 60 -18.91 -5.58 11.99
C VAL A 60 -17.74 -4.62 11.92
N ILE A 61 -17.24 -4.39 10.71
CA ILE A 61 -16.17 -3.44 10.40
C ILE A 61 -16.82 -2.14 9.91
N VAL A 62 -16.46 -1.02 10.54
CA VAL A 62 -16.89 0.31 10.12
C VAL A 62 -15.76 0.98 9.35
N LEU A 63 -16.04 1.39 8.11
CA LEU A 63 -15.09 2.03 7.21
C LEU A 63 -15.53 3.47 6.91
N ALA A 64 -14.70 4.45 7.27
CA ALA A 64 -14.87 5.84 6.85
C ALA A 64 -14.48 6.00 5.37
N ALA A 65 -15.34 6.67 4.61
CA ALA A 65 -15.24 6.84 3.16
C ALA A 65 -15.06 5.50 2.40
N GLY A 66 -15.45 4.38 3.01
CA GLY A 66 -15.27 3.03 2.48
C GLY A 66 -13.83 2.50 2.48
N VAL A 67 -12.85 3.26 3.01
CA VAL A 67 -11.42 2.95 2.86
C VAL A 67 -10.66 2.88 4.18
N LEU A 68 -11.00 3.73 5.15
CA LEU A 68 -10.30 3.79 6.44
C LEU A 68 -11.07 2.96 7.47
N PRO A 69 -10.52 1.87 8.02
CA PRO A 69 -11.15 1.18 9.14
C PRO A 69 -11.09 2.05 10.39
N ILE A 70 -12.26 2.32 10.97
CA ILE A 70 -12.40 3.21 12.13
C ILE A 70 -12.86 2.46 13.37
N ALA A 71 -13.67 1.41 13.21
CA ALA A 71 -14.15 0.58 14.30
C ALA A 71 -14.32 -0.87 13.86
N SER A 72 -14.26 -1.79 14.84
CA SER A 72 -14.61 -3.19 14.65
C SER A 72 -15.39 -3.64 15.89
N ILE A 73 -16.58 -4.19 15.65
CA ILE A 73 -17.59 -4.49 16.67
C ILE A 73 -17.83 -5.99 16.66
N GLU A 74 -17.37 -6.65 17.71
CA GLU A 74 -17.61 -8.07 17.92
C GLU A 74 -19.03 -8.30 18.42
N PRO A 75 -19.67 -9.44 18.07
CA PRO A 75 -20.97 -9.79 18.63
C PRO A 75 -20.88 -9.82 20.17
N PRO A 76 -21.72 -9.07 20.89
CA PRO A 76 -21.54 -8.92 22.33
C PRO A 76 -22.17 -10.10 23.07
N LEU A 77 -21.47 -11.24 23.05
CA LEU A 77 -21.93 -12.55 23.53
C LEU A 77 -22.52 -12.54 24.94
N HIS A 78 -22.01 -11.67 25.81
CA HIS A 78 -22.42 -11.53 27.20
C HIS A 78 -23.84 -10.98 27.39
N PHE A 79 -24.41 -10.31 26.38
CA PHE A 79 -25.81 -9.88 26.40
C PHE A 79 -26.78 -10.93 25.83
N PHE A 80 -26.27 -11.92 25.09
CA PHE A 80 -27.09 -12.98 24.55
C PHE A 80 -27.30 -14.08 25.59
N GLY A 81 -28.34 -13.94 26.43
CA GLY A 81 -28.69 -14.96 27.42
C GLY A 81 -29.00 -16.33 26.77
N LYS A 82 -28.40 -17.41 27.29
CA LYS A 82 -28.64 -18.82 26.90
C LYS A 82 -28.68 -19.09 25.39
N CYS A 83 -27.77 -18.49 24.61
CA CYS A 83 -27.61 -18.78 23.19
C CYS A 83 -26.37 -19.65 22.90
N ASP A 84 -26.38 -20.35 21.78
CA ASP A 84 -25.18 -20.97 21.24
C ASP A 84 -24.29 -19.86 20.63
N PRO A 85 -23.07 -19.60 21.18
CA PRO A 85 -22.20 -18.53 20.72
C PRO A 85 -21.72 -18.71 19.27
N TYR A 86 -21.72 -19.94 18.75
CA TYR A 86 -21.31 -20.22 17.37
C TYR A 86 -22.43 -20.04 16.35
N SER A 87 -23.66 -19.80 16.81
CA SER A 87 -24.85 -19.64 15.97
C SER A 87 -25.21 -18.18 15.66
N ILE A 88 -24.44 -17.23 16.18
CA ILE A 88 -24.76 -15.81 16.08
C ILE A 88 -24.48 -15.32 14.67
N VAL A 89 -25.49 -14.70 14.08
CA VAL A 89 -25.42 -14.08 12.76
C VAL A 89 -25.96 -12.65 12.82
N VAL A 90 -25.41 -11.78 11.98
CA VAL A 90 -25.96 -10.43 11.79
C VAL A 90 -27.03 -10.49 10.72
N GLY A 91 -28.26 -10.15 11.09
CA GLY A 91 -29.41 -10.14 10.19
C GLY A 91 -29.53 -8.83 9.41
N ASP A 92 -29.41 -7.68 10.10
CA ASP A 92 -29.51 -6.35 9.49
C ASP A 92 -28.68 -5.32 10.27
N MET A 93 -28.31 -4.23 9.62
CA MET A 93 -27.53 -3.12 10.18
C MET A 93 -28.05 -1.79 9.68
N PHE A 94 -28.27 -0.84 10.59
CA PHE A 94 -28.72 0.49 10.23
C PHE A 94 -28.07 1.56 11.09
N TYR A 95 -27.59 2.62 10.43
CA TYR A 95 -26.99 3.77 11.11
C TYR A 95 -27.95 4.95 11.13
N SER A 96 -28.14 5.54 12.31
CA SER A 96 -28.96 6.74 12.49
C SER A 96 -28.07 7.95 12.74
N ALA A 97 -27.84 8.76 11.71
CA ALA A 97 -27.08 10.01 11.83
C ALA A 97 -27.71 10.98 12.87
N LYS A 98 -29.05 10.95 13.03
CA LYS A 98 -29.75 11.76 14.03
C LYS A 98 -29.43 11.36 15.47
N ARG A 99 -29.21 10.06 15.71
CA ARG A 99 -28.91 9.52 17.04
C ARG A 99 -27.41 9.26 17.26
N GLY A 100 -26.60 9.30 16.20
CA GLY A 100 -25.18 8.91 16.23
C GLY A 100 -24.97 7.43 16.51
N GLN A 101 -26.00 6.59 16.32
CA GLN A 101 -25.99 5.19 16.75
C GLN A 101 -26.04 4.25 15.56
N LEU A 102 -25.16 3.25 15.58
CA LEU A 102 -25.25 2.06 14.73
C LEU A 102 -26.09 1.02 15.45
N ILE A 103 -27.11 0.51 14.77
CA ILE A 103 -27.98 -0.51 15.33
C ILE A 103 -27.80 -1.79 14.52
N ILE A 104 -27.58 -2.88 15.23
CA ILE A 104 -27.28 -4.18 14.65
C ILE A 104 -28.30 -5.19 15.17
N VAL A 105 -28.92 -5.91 14.24
CA VAL A 105 -29.86 -6.99 14.53
C VAL A 105 -29.08 -8.30 14.52
N TYR A 106 -28.93 -8.91 15.68
CA TYR A 106 -28.31 -10.22 15.83
C TYR A 106 -29.38 -11.29 15.96
N SER A 107 -29.20 -12.40 15.26
CA SER A 107 -29.99 -13.61 15.43
C SER A 107 -29.11 -14.73 15.94
N SER A 108 -29.61 -15.52 16.90
CA SER A 108 -28.88 -16.66 17.46
C SER A 108 -29.84 -17.79 17.82
N MET A 109 -29.33 -19.01 17.84
CA MET A 109 -30.08 -20.18 18.28
C MET A 109 -29.99 -20.28 19.80
N GLY A 110 -31.13 -20.52 20.46
CA GLY A 110 -31.15 -20.87 21.87
C GLY A 110 -30.38 -22.18 22.11
N GLN A 111 -29.64 -22.26 23.23
CA GLN A 111 -28.97 -23.51 23.61
C GLN A 111 -30.01 -24.64 23.72
N LEU A 112 -29.70 -25.79 23.12
CA LEU A 112 -30.51 -26.99 23.17
C LEU A 112 -30.78 -27.38 24.63
N ASN A 113 -32.01 -27.18 25.06
CA ASN A 113 -32.50 -27.72 26.32
C ASN A 113 -32.88 -29.18 26.03
N PRO A 114 -32.36 -30.19 26.76
CA PRO A 114 -32.63 -31.60 26.48
C PRO A 114 -34.12 -32.00 26.58
N THR A 115 -34.96 -31.09 27.08
CA THR A 115 -36.41 -31.24 27.22
C THR A 115 -37.24 -30.53 26.13
N ALA A 116 -36.62 -29.75 25.23
CA ALA A 116 -37.32 -28.98 24.20
C ALA A 116 -36.91 -29.47 22.80
N ASN A 117 -37.88 -29.97 22.03
CA ASN A 117 -37.62 -30.64 20.74
C ASN A 117 -37.15 -29.71 19.61
N ASN A 118 -37.23 -28.39 19.75
CA ASN A 118 -36.72 -27.43 18.76
C ASN A 118 -36.01 -26.26 19.44
N PRO A 119 -34.75 -25.95 19.09
CA PRO A 119 -34.12 -24.72 19.53
C PRO A 119 -34.85 -23.52 18.92
N GLY A 120 -35.34 -22.62 19.77
CA GLY A 120 -35.93 -21.35 19.31
C GLY A 120 -34.86 -20.41 18.78
N MET A 121 -35.22 -19.54 17.85
CA MET A 121 -34.34 -18.47 17.37
C MET A 121 -34.61 -17.20 18.18
N ASN A 122 -33.56 -16.63 18.78
CA ASN A 122 -33.62 -15.34 19.46
C ASN A 122 -33.12 -14.26 18.51
N THR A 123 -33.84 -13.16 18.38
CA THR A 123 -33.40 -11.99 17.60
C THR A 123 -33.38 -10.78 18.51
N GLN A 124 -32.23 -10.12 18.58
CA GLN A 124 -31.99 -8.98 19.45
C GLN A 124 -31.47 -7.81 18.64
N MET A 125 -31.92 -6.61 19.00
CA MET A 125 -31.48 -5.36 18.38
C MET A 125 -30.61 -4.61 19.38
N ILE A 126 -29.35 -4.38 19.03
CA ILE A 126 -28.36 -3.74 19.90
C ILE A 126 -27.89 -2.45 19.23
N GLY A 127 -27.92 -1.36 20.00
CA GLY A 127 -27.40 -0.06 19.57
C GLY A 127 -25.99 0.18 20.11
N PHE A 128 -25.10 0.62 19.24
CA PHE A 128 -23.72 0.99 19.51
C PHE A 128 -23.54 2.49 19.27
N ASP A 129 -22.94 3.18 20.23
CA ASP A 129 -22.45 4.54 20.00
C ASP A 129 -21.09 4.45 19.34
N ILE A 130 -21.04 4.85 18.06
CA ILE A 130 -19.81 4.82 17.26
C ILE A 130 -19.18 6.21 17.14
N ASP A 131 -19.69 7.22 17.86
CA ASP A 131 -19.15 8.58 17.85
C ASP A 131 -19.17 9.22 19.25
N SER A 132 -18.88 8.42 20.27
CA SER A 132 -18.83 8.84 21.67
C SER A 132 -17.89 10.05 21.88
N LEU A 133 -16.80 10.10 21.11
CA LEU A 133 -15.80 11.18 21.13
C LEU A 133 -16.09 12.32 20.13
N GLY A 134 -17.13 12.21 19.31
CA GLY A 134 -17.56 13.27 18.38
C GLY A 134 -16.68 13.47 17.15
N TYR A 135 -15.81 12.51 16.81
CA TYR A 135 -14.91 12.56 15.65
C TYR A 135 -15.63 12.49 14.28
N LEU A 136 -16.81 11.87 14.21
CA LEU A 136 -17.67 11.93 13.02
C LEU A 136 -18.34 13.31 12.92
N LYS A 137 -18.91 13.80 14.03
CA LYS A 137 -19.62 15.10 14.09
C LYS A 137 -18.72 16.30 13.82
N ASN A 138 -17.49 16.29 14.34
CA ASN A 138 -16.54 17.38 14.14
C ASN A 138 -15.82 17.31 12.78
N GLY A 139 -16.05 16.25 11.99
CA GLY A 139 -15.50 16.05 10.66
C GLY A 139 -14.01 15.68 10.62
N LEU A 140 -13.37 15.50 11.77
CA LEU A 140 -11.95 15.16 11.88
C LEU A 140 -11.62 13.83 11.22
N ILE A 141 -12.54 12.87 11.34
CA ILE A 141 -12.39 11.56 10.72
C ILE A 141 -12.26 11.65 9.20
N TRP A 142 -12.92 12.62 8.58
CA TRP A 142 -12.95 12.78 7.13
C TRP A 142 -11.64 13.39 6.63
N THR A 143 -11.05 14.28 7.42
CA THR A 143 -9.69 14.78 7.19
C THR A 143 -8.67 13.64 7.28
N ILE A 144 -8.75 12.81 8.33
CA ILE A 144 -7.88 11.65 8.51
C ILE A 144 -8.07 10.62 7.38
N ALA A 145 -9.31 10.32 7.00
CA ALA A 145 -9.64 9.36 5.93
C ALA A 145 -9.15 9.82 4.56
N HIS A 146 -9.36 11.09 4.22
CA HIS A 146 -8.82 11.69 3.00
C HIS A 146 -7.29 11.61 2.96
N ARG A 147 -6.65 11.82 4.11
CA ARG A 147 -5.21 11.74 4.22
C ARG A 147 -4.65 10.32 4.13
N TRP A 148 -5.34 9.38 4.76
CA TRP A 148 -5.07 7.96 4.64
C TRP A 148 -5.15 7.51 3.17
N LEU A 149 -6.18 7.94 2.46
CA LEU A 149 -6.34 7.63 1.04
C LEU A 149 -5.16 8.16 0.20
N LYS A 150 -4.69 9.39 0.46
CA LYS A 150 -3.48 9.93 -0.18
C LYS A 150 -2.25 9.10 0.12
N LEU A 151 -2.08 8.64 1.37
CA LEU A 151 -0.96 7.79 1.76
C LEU A 151 -0.99 6.46 1.00
N VAL A 152 -2.15 5.78 0.97
CA VAL A 152 -2.33 4.53 0.22
C VAL A 152 -1.97 4.75 -1.25
N PHE A 153 -2.48 5.82 -1.87
CA PHE A 153 -2.15 6.18 -3.24
C PHE A 153 -0.63 6.35 -3.43
N TYR A 154 0.05 7.13 -2.59
CA TYR A 154 1.48 7.37 -2.75
C TYR A 154 2.33 6.12 -2.49
N VAL A 155 1.93 5.23 -1.59
CA VAL A 155 2.58 3.93 -1.41
C VAL A 155 2.46 3.10 -2.67
N CYS A 156 1.24 2.93 -3.21
CA CYS A 156 1.02 2.18 -4.46
C CYS A 156 1.78 2.81 -5.64
N PHE A 157 1.73 4.13 -5.78
CA PHE A 157 2.42 4.85 -6.84
C PHE A 157 3.95 4.69 -6.80
N VAL A 158 4.56 4.83 -5.61
CA VAL A 158 6.01 4.65 -5.45
C VAL A 158 6.41 3.19 -5.69
N SER A 159 5.66 2.23 -5.15
CA SER A 159 5.90 0.80 -5.39
C SER A 159 5.84 0.44 -6.87
N GLU A 160 4.83 0.92 -7.60
CA GLU A 160 4.69 0.66 -9.02
C GLU A 160 5.79 1.32 -9.85
N ALA A 161 6.16 2.56 -9.52
CA ALA A 161 7.29 3.22 -10.16
C ALA A 161 8.62 2.46 -9.94
N PHE A 162 8.83 1.88 -8.76
CA PHE A 162 9.97 1.00 -8.49
C PHE A 162 9.89 -0.30 -9.29
N ALA A 163 8.75 -0.97 -9.33
CA ALA A 163 8.55 -2.20 -10.07
C ALA A 163 8.88 -2.01 -11.55
N ARG A 164 8.37 -0.95 -12.18
CA ARG A 164 8.70 -0.60 -13.57
C ARG A 164 10.19 -0.32 -13.77
N ALA A 165 10.82 0.40 -12.85
CA ALA A 165 12.26 0.68 -12.92
C ALA A 165 13.11 -0.60 -12.82
N ILE A 166 12.73 -1.53 -11.94
CA ILE A 166 13.40 -2.83 -11.76
C ILE A 166 13.27 -3.68 -13.02
N ILE A 167 12.04 -3.90 -13.52
CA ILE A 167 11.79 -4.74 -14.70
C ILE A 167 12.58 -4.21 -15.91
N HIS A 168 12.49 -2.91 -16.17
CA HIS A 168 13.20 -2.29 -17.29
C HIS A 168 14.73 -2.46 -17.17
N TRP A 169 15.26 -2.38 -15.95
CA TRP A 169 16.69 -2.55 -15.70
C TRP A 169 17.13 -4.02 -15.80
N GLU A 170 16.35 -4.95 -15.25
CA GLU A 170 16.67 -6.38 -15.25
C GLU A 170 16.66 -7.00 -16.64
N ASP A 171 15.62 -6.77 -17.43
CA ASP A 171 15.45 -7.38 -18.76
C ASP A 171 16.66 -7.12 -19.66
N GLN A 172 17.27 -5.95 -19.50
CA GLN A 172 18.33 -5.46 -20.36
C GLN A 172 19.72 -5.74 -19.79
N SER A 173 19.90 -5.62 -18.47
CA SER A 173 21.15 -5.97 -17.82
C SER A 173 21.45 -7.48 -17.89
N LYS A 174 20.42 -8.34 -17.89
CA LYS A 174 20.56 -9.80 -18.05
C LYS A 174 21.25 -10.17 -19.37
N GLU A 175 20.88 -9.54 -20.48
CA GLU A 175 21.48 -9.84 -21.79
C GLU A 175 22.97 -9.46 -21.84
N PHE A 176 23.36 -8.37 -21.17
CA PHE A 176 24.76 -7.96 -21.11
C PHE A 176 25.55 -8.88 -20.20
N HIS A 177 24.99 -9.19 -19.04
CA HIS A 177 25.59 -10.10 -18.08
C HIS A 177 25.86 -11.47 -18.73
N ARG A 178 24.90 -12.00 -19.49
CA ARG A 178 25.05 -13.24 -20.26
C ARG A 178 26.21 -13.17 -21.26
N LYS A 179 26.29 -12.08 -22.03
CA LYS A 179 27.38 -11.87 -23.01
C LYS A 179 28.74 -11.79 -22.32
N PHE A 180 28.88 -11.04 -21.23
CA PHE A 180 30.15 -10.94 -20.50
C PHE A 180 30.53 -12.26 -19.81
N ASN A 181 29.57 -13.00 -19.25
CA ASN A 181 29.84 -14.30 -18.61
C ASN A 181 30.30 -15.38 -19.61
N SER A 182 29.84 -15.32 -20.87
CA SER A 182 30.29 -16.26 -21.92
C SER A 182 31.80 -16.20 -22.22
N PHE A 183 32.48 -15.13 -21.77
CA PHE A 183 33.94 -15.04 -21.82
C PHE A 183 34.61 -16.08 -20.91
N GLY A 184 34.07 -16.24 -19.69
CA GLY A 184 34.62 -17.16 -18.68
C GLY A 184 34.40 -18.64 -18.98
N GLU A 185 33.44 -18.98 -19.82
CA GLU A 185 33.19 -20.37 -20.26
C GLU A 185 34.26 -20.89 -21.22
N ASN A 186 34.98 -19.99 -21.91
CA ASN A 186 35.95 -20.32 -22.95
C ASN A 186 37.40 -19.97 -22.58
N ALA A 187 37.62 -19.20 -21.50
CA ALA A 187 38.94 -18.75 -21.07
C ALA A 187 39.45 -19.62 -19.91
N SER A 188 40.58 -20.29 -20.10
CA SER A 188 41.02 -21.35 -19.18
C SER A 188 41.72 -20.86 -17.91
N ASN A 189 42.11 -19.58 -17.78
CA ASN A 189 42.92 -19.10 -16.63
C ASN A 189 42.85 -17.59 -16.29
N CYS A 190 42.06 -16.77 -16.99
CA CYS A 190 41.99 -15.32 -16.72
C CYS A 190 40.57 -14.78 -16.89
N ASN A 191 40.16 -13.91 -15.97
CA ASN A 191 38.85 -13.25 -16.09
C ASN A 191 38.93 -12.07 -17.06
N LEU A 192 37.78 -11.64 -17.61
CA LEU A 192 37.72 -10.56 -18.59
C LEU A 192 38.35 -9.26 -18.09
N GLY A 193 38.22 -8.97 -16.79
CA GLY A 193 38.83 -7.80 -16.16
C GLY A 193 40.35 -7.83 -16.17
N GLU A 194 40.96 -8.97 -15.88
CA GLU A 194 42.40 -9.20 -15.95
C GLU A 194 42.92 -9.06 -17.38
N CYS A 195 42.18 -9.60 -18.37
CA CYS A 195 42.52 -9.42 -19.79
C CYS A 195 42.50 -7.93 -20.19
N PHE A 196 41.52 -7.15 -19.72
CA PHE A 196 41.48 -5.71 -19.97
C PHE A 196 42.62 -4.96 -19.29
N ILE A 197 42.90 -5.26 -18.03
CA ILE A 197 44.01 -4.63 -17.29
C ILE A 197 45.34 -4.93 -17.98
N ASN A 198 45.58 -6.19 -18.36
CA ASN A 198 46.79 -6.59 -19.09
C ASN A 198 46.89 -5.89 -20.44
N MET A 199 45.79 -5.76 -21.19
CA MET A 199 45.77 -5.02 -22.44
C MET A 199 46.10 -3.53 -22.23
N ILE A 200 45.55 -2.88 -21.21
CA ILE A 200 45.82 -1.47 -20.89
C ILE A 200 47.29 -1.28 -20.49
N LEU A 201 47.84 -2.18 -19.67
CA LEU A 201 49.21 -2.07 -19.15
C LEU A 201 50.29 -2.45 -20.16
N SER A 202 50.03 -3.46 -21.00
CA SER A 202 51.01 -4.00 -21.97
C SER A 202 50.83 -3.49 -23.40
N GLY A 203 49.68 -2.89 -23.72
CA GLY A 203 49.29 -2.49 -25.07
C GLY A 203 48.96 -3.64 -26.02
N GLN A 204 49.01 -4.90 -25.55
CA GLN A 204 48.74 -6.09 -26.36
C GLN A 204 47.46 -6.77 -25.88
N ALA A 205 46.52 -7.01 -26.80
CA ALA A 205 45.30 -7.75 -26.50
C ALA A 205 45.57 -9.26 -26.51
N SER A 206 45.06 -9.98 -25.51
CA SER A 206 45.19 -11.44 -25.47
C SER A 206 44.37 -12.09 -26.63
N PRO A 207 44.79 -13.26 -27.14
CA PRO A 207 44.05 -13.96 -28.19
C PRO A 207 42.58 -14.22 -27.83
N GLU A 208 42.30 -14.50 -26.55
CA GLU A 208 40.97 -14.73 -26.00
C GLU A 208 40.12 -13.46 -26.07
N LEU A 209 40.69 -12.31 -25.70
CA LEU A 209 40.03 -11.01 -25.78
C LEU A 209 39.73 -10.61 -27.22
N VAL A 210 40.66 -10.87 -28.14
CA VAL A 210 40.45 -10.63 -29.58
C VAL A 210 39.33 -11.53 -30.13
N ASN A 211 39.32 -12.81 -29.76
CA ASN A 211 38.28 -13.76 -30.15
C ASN A 211 36.89 -13.32 -29.65
N PHE A 212 36.82 -12.86 -28.40
CA PHE A 212 35.58 -12.37 -27.79
C PHE A 212 34.99 -11.17 -28.52
N TYR A 213 35.79 -10.16 -28.86
CA TYR A 213 35.31 -8.99 -29.62
C TYR A 213 34.91 -9.33 -31.06
N ARG A 214 35.55 -10.32 -31.68
CA ARG A 214 35.22 -10.76 -33.04
C ARG A 214 33.92 -11.56 -33.10
N ASN A 215 33.71 -12.46 -32.14
CA ASN A 215 32.67 -13.47 -32.23
C ASN A 215 31.46 -13.21 -31.32
N VAL A 216 31.67 -12.62 -30.14
CA VAL A 216 30.62 -12.38 -29.15
C VAL A 216 30.21 -10.91 -29.12
N LEU A 217 31.16 -10.01 -28.85
CA LEU A 217 30.92 -8.58 -28.66
C LEU A 217 31.30 -7.77 -29.90
N LYS A 218 30.63 -8.07 -31.01
CA LYS A 218 30.85 -7.40 -32.30
C LYS A 218 30.67 -5.88 -32.16
N PRO A 219 31.31 -5.05 -33.01
CA PRO A 219 31.17 -3.59 -32.95
C PRO A 219 29.71 -3.10 -32.96
N THR A 220 28.82 -3.80 -33.69
CA THR A 220 27.38 -3.50 -33.70
C THR A 220 26.70 -3.78 -32.37
N GLU A 221 27.08 -4.87 -31.70
CA GLU A 221 26.54 -5.24 -30.39
C GLU A 221 27.07 -4.31 -29.30
N TRP A 222 28.36 -3.95 -29.36
CA TRP A 222 28.96 -2.94 -28.48
C TRP A 222 28.27 -1.58 -28.60
N LYS A 223 27.99 -1.13 -29.82
CA LYS A 223 27.24 0.11 -30.06
C LYS A 223 25.83 0.05 -29.48
N LYS A 224 25.10 -1.06 -29.69
CA LYS A 224 23.78 -1.27 -29.07
C LYS A 224 23.85 -1.20 -27.54
N MET A 225 24.88 -1.79 -26.94
CA MET A 225 25.08 -1.73 -25.49
C MET A 225 25.29 -0.29 -25.03
N ILE A 226 26.19 0.48 -25.66
CA ILE A 226 26.45 1.88 -25.31
C ILE A 226 25.20 2.75 -25.46
N ASP A 227 24.50 2.62 -26.58
CA ASP A 227 23.28 3.38 -26.85
C ASP A 227 22.20 3.07 -25.80
N TRP A 228 22.06 1.79 -25.44
CA TRP A 228 21.18 1.39 -24.35
C TRP A 228 21.65 1.90 -22.99
N VAL A 229 22.93 1.81 -22.64
CA VAL A 229 23.43 2.26 -21.32
C VAL A 229 23.12 3.75 -21.14
N ASN A 230 23.37 4.56 -22.17
CA ASN A 230 23.10 5.99 -22.14
C ASN A 230 21.60 6.29 -22.04
N ARG A 231 20.77 5.56 -22.79
CA ARG A 231 19.31 5.71 -22.75
C ARG A 231 18.74 5.22 -21.42
N GLY A 232 19.07 4.00 -21.01
CA GLY A 232 18.59 3.34 -19.79
C GLY A 232 18.94 4.11 -18.53
N PHE A 233 20.18 4.58 -18.37
CA PHE A 233 20.49 5.48 -17.26
C PHE A 233 19.77 6.84 -17.40
N GLY A 234 19.61 7.37 -18.61
CA GLY A 234 18.82 8.57 -18.85
C GLY A 234 17.37 8.45 -18.41
N ASP A 235 16.72 7.35 -18.79
CA ASP A 235 15.34 7.02 -18.46
C ASP A 235 15.18 6.75 -16.97
N MET A 236 16.13 6.02 -16.35
CA MET A 236 16.15 5.78 -14.91
C MET A 236 16.29 7.11 -14.13
N ILE A 237 17.24 7.96 -14.50
CA ILE A 237 17.43 9.29 -13.89
C ILE A 237 16.15 10.13 -14.07
N GLY A 238 15.55 10.09 -15.25
CA GLY A 238 14.30 10.78 -15.57
C GLY A 238 13.11 10.29 -14.75
N SER A 239 12.97 8.97 -14.57
CA SER A 239 11.95 8.34 -13.72
C SER A 239 12.13 8.72 -12.26
N ILE A 240 13.37 8.66 -11.76
CA ILE A 240 13.69 9.09 -10.40
C ILE A 240 13.28 10.54 -10.16
N GLY A 241 13.66 11.44 -11.07
CA GLY A 241 13.40 12.87 -10.92
C GLY A 241 11.93 13.27 -11.09
N ARG A 242 11.20 12.62 -12.00
CA ARG A 242 9.81 13.00 -12.34
C ARG A 242 8.75 12.25 -11.55
N GLU A 243 9.03 11.04 -11.10
CA GLU A 243 8.03 10.15 -10.49
C GLU A 243 8.41 9.78 -9.06
N LEU A 244 9.51 9.04 -8.87
CA LEU A 244 9.86 8.45 -7.57
C LEU A 244 10.14 9.51 -6.49
N LEU A 245 10.99 10.50 -6.77
CA LEU A 245 11.36 11.50 -5.77
C LEU A 245 10.19 12.42 -5.39
N PRO A 246 9.38 12.96 -6.34
CA PRO A 246 8.16 13.68 -5.99
C PRO A 246 7.15 12.82 -5.23
N GLY A 247 6.95 11.55 -5.63
CA GLY A 247 6.05 10.62 -4.95
C GLY A 247 6.47 10.33 -3.51
N ALA A 248 7.76 10.03 -3.28
CA ALA A 248 8.30 9.79 -1.95
C ALA A 248 8.24 11.03 -1.04
N LYS A 249 8.51 12.23 -1.59
CA LYS A 249 8.34 13.50 -0.85
C LYS A 249 6.89 13.73 -0.47
N ALA A 250 5.95 13.44 -1.37
CA ALA A 250 4.52 13.57 -1.09
C ALA A 250 4.07 12.54 -0.05
N LEU A 251 4.57 11.30 -0.09
CA LEU A 251 4.36 10.28 0.94
C LEU A 251 4.83 10.79 2.31
N GLN A 252 6.06 11.28 2.40
CA GLN A 252 6.63 11.79 3.65
C GLN A 252 5.84 12.99 4.18
N HIS A 253 5.45 13.93 3.31
CA HIS A 253 4.63 15.08 3.68
C HIS A 253 3.25 14.64 4.22
N ASN A 254 2.59 13.72 3.51
CA ASN A 254 1.31 13.18 3.94
C ASN A 254 1.44 12.39 5.25
N MET A 255 2.55 11.71 5.52
CA MET A 255 2.73 11.03 6.80
C MET A 255 3.00 12.03 7.95
N LYS A 256 3.82 13.06 7.69
CA LYS A 256 4.16 14.07 8.70
C LYS A 256 2.94 14.78 9.26
N GLN A 257 2.02 15.22 8.41
CA GLN A 257 0.80 15.84 8.95
C GLN A 257 -0.34 14.88 9.30
N LEU A 258 -0.28 13.58 8.94
CA LEU A 258 -1.23 12.61 9.49
C LEU A 258 -0.96 12.46 10.97
N PHE A 259 0.33 12.40 11.33
CA PHE A 259 0.76 12.42 12.70
C PHE A 259 0.33 13.69 13.46
N ILE A 260 0.43 14.86 12.82
CA ILE A 260 -0.02 16.13 13.44
C ILE A 260 -1.54 16.09 13.67
N GLU A 261 -2.31 15.71 12.65
CA GLU A 261 -3.78 15.62 12.73
C GLU A 261 -4.24 14.60 13.77
N ALA A 262 -3.63 13.41 13.80
CA ALA A 262 -3.90 12.37 14.79
C ALA A 262 -3.54 12.84 16.21
N ARG A 263 -2.40 13.51 16.38
CA ARG A 263 -2.00 14.06 17.68
C ARG A 263 -2.94 15.17 18.14
N CYS A 264 -3.37 16.06 17.25
CA CYS A 264 -4.35 17.10 17.56
C CYS A 264 -5.72 16.50 17.91
N ALA A 265 -6.15 15.45 17.21
CA ALA A 265 -7.37 14.70 17.53
C ALA A 265 -7.34 14.21 18.98
N LEU A 266 -6.26 13.53 19.34
CA LEU A 266 -6.08 12.89 20.63
C LEU A 266 -5.88 13.88 21.79
N HIS A 267 -5.28 15.06 21.55
CA HIS A 267 -5.17 16.09 22.58
C HIS A 267 -6.46 16.92 22.78
N SER A 268 -7.35 16.94 21.79
CA SER A 268 -8.60 17.71 21.87
C SER A 268 -9.71 17.00 22.67
N SER A 269 -9.62 15.67 22.82
CA SER A 269 -10.44 14.91 23.76
C SER A 269 -9.95 15.19 25.18
N ARG A 270 -10.75 15.92 25.97
CA ARG A 270 -10.50 16.31 27.38
C ARG A 270 -10.36 15.14 28.38
N THR A 271 -10.29 13.91 27.91
CA THR A 271 -9.97 12.73 28.69
C THR A 271 -8.50 12.40 28.47
N GLU A 272 -7.65 13.00 29.32
CA GLU A 272 -6.38 12.37 29.67
C GLU A 272 -6.70 10.90 30.07
N ASN A 273 -5.95 9.93 29.55
CA ASN A 273 -5.96 8.51 29.94
C ASN A 273 -6.82 7.52 29.15
N LEU A 274 -7.10 7.72 27.87
CA LEU A 274 -7.54 6.61 27.01
C LEU A 274 -6.88 6.73 25.65
N LEU A 275 -5.77 6.02 25.45
CA LEU A 275 -5.42 5.58 24.11
C LEU A 275 -6.36 4.44 23.75
N PRO A 276 -7.32 4.62 22.83
CA PRO A 276 -8.09 3.49 22.36
C PRO A 276 -7.18 2.64 21.46
N ARG A 277 -7.25 1.30 21.58
CA ARG A 277 -6.54 0.36 20.69
C ARG A 277 -6.99 0.51 19.22
N ARG A 278 -8.07 1.25 18.97
CA ARG A 278 -8.72 1.55 17.67
C ARG A 278 -9.19 3.01 17.67
N LEU A 279 -9.41 3.64 16.51
CA LEU A 279 -9.75 5.07 16.45
C LEU A 279 -11.09 5.44 17.13
N PHE A 280 -12.00 4.48 17.28
CA PHE A 280 -13.20 4.57 18.10
C PHE A 280 -13.24 3.46 19.16
N ASP A 281 -13.47 3.85 20.42
CA ASP A 281 -14.00 2.94 21.43
C ASP A 281 -15.52 2.85 21.22
N VAL A 282 -16.00 1.63 20.99
CA VAL A 282 -17.42 1.38 20.71
C VAL A 282 -18.11 1.00 22.01
N ASP A 283 -18.99 1.88 22.49
CA ASP A 283 -19.77 1.64 23.68
C ASP A 283 -21.06 0.89 23.36
N VAL A 284 -21.33 -0.17 24.14
CA VAL A 284 -22.64 -0.81 24.18
C VAL A 284 -23.49 -0.12 25.23
N TYR A 285 -24.51 0.62 24.79
CA TYR A 285 -25.40 1.30 25.72
C TYR A 285 -26.22 0.28 26.54
N PRO A 286 -26.35 0.37 27.88
CA PRO A 286 -25.86 1.40 28.80
C PRO A 286 -24.70 0.94 29.73
N TYR A 287 -23.88 -0.04 29.33
CA TYR A 287 -22.83 -0.61 30.20
C TYR A 287 -21.49 -0.64 29.46
N GLY A 288 -20.88 0.54 29.32
CA GLY A 288 -19.54 0.71 28.75
C GLY A 288 -18.50 -0.08 29.56
N LYS A 289 -17.67 -0.85 28.84
CA LYS A 289 -16.48 -1.49 29.42
C LYS A 289 -15.36 -0.46 29.41
N TYR A 290 -14.85 -0.11 30.58
CA TYR A 290 -13.56 0.55 30.70
C TYR A 290 -12.48 -0.45 30.27
N ALA A 291 -11.65 -0.10 29.28
CA ALA A 291 -10.45 -0.87 28.96
C ALA A 291 -9.32 -0.47 29.92
N ASP A 292 -8.60 -1.48 30.39
CA ASP A 292 -7.46 -1.38 31.31
C ASP A 292 -6.32 -0.50 30.74
N GLU A 293 -5.55 0.06 31.68
CA GLU A 293 -4.34 0.89 31.49
C GLU A 293 -3.49 0.39 30.30
N SER A 294 -3.40 1.20 29.24
CA SER A 294 -2.53 0.92 28.09
C SER A 294 -1.43 1.98 27.99
N ASP A 295 -0.21 1.53 27.67
CA ASP A 295 0.99 2.37 27.52
C ASP A 295 0.73 3.54 26.55
N GLU A 296 0.68 4.76 27.11
CA GLU A 296 0.35 6.04 26.45
C GLU A 296 1.25 6.41 25.24
N GLU A 297 2.37 5.71 25.03
CA GLU A 297 3.33 6.00 23.97
C GLU A 297 3.32 5.00 22.80
N ALA A 298 2.68 3.83 22.95
CA ALA A 298 2.78 2.75 21.97
C ALA A 298 2.33 3.10 20.53
N PRO A 299 1.19 3.79 20.30
CA PRO A 299 0.73 4.10 18.94
C PRO A 299 1.61 5.16 18.27
N PHE A 300 2.08 6.17 19.02
CA PHE A 300 2.95 7.21 18.47
C PHE A 300 4.33 6.70 18.09
N LYS A 301 4.81 5.63 18.73
CA LYS A 301 6.05 4.94 18.37
C LYS A 301 5.98 4.34 16.97
N GLU A 302 4.85 3.72 16.60
CA GLU A 302 4.65 3.15 15.26
C GLU A 302 4.59 4.24 14.18
N PHE A 303 3.87 5.34 14.44
CA PHE A 303 3.85 6.49 13.52
C PHE A 303 5.24 7.09 13.30
N LYS A 304 6.03 7.22 14.37
CA LYS A 304 7.40 7.73 14.29
C LYS A 304 8.30 6.78 13.50
N SER A 305 8.16 5.47 13.70
CA SER A 305 8.85 4.45 12.90
C SER A 305 8.52 4.60 11.42
N PHE A 306 7.25 4.77 11.07
CA PHE A 306 6.84 4.92 9.67
C PHE A 306 7.31 6.24 9.05
N GLN A 307 7.37 7.33 9.82
CA GLN A 307 7.99 8.59 9.38
C GLN A 307 9.46 8.41 9.03
N ASN A 308 10.22 7.69 9.86
CA ASN A 308 11.62 7.38 9.59
C ASN A 308 11.75 6.54 8.31
N LEU A 309 10.90 5.52 8.13
CA LEU A 309 10.88 4.71 6.90
C LEU A 309 10.60 5.56 5.64
N ALA A 310 9.67 6.52 5.71
CA ALA A 310 9.40 7.41 4.59
C ALA A 310 10.61 8.31 4.24
N GLU A 311 11.41 8.69 5.24
CA GLU A 311 12.67 9.41 5.05
C GLU A 311 13.76 8.51 4.46
N ASP A 312 13.87 7.27 4.93
CA ASP A 312 14.79 6.27 4.40
C ASP A 312 14.52 5.98 2.92
N ILE A 313 13.25 5.90 2.50
CA ILE A 313 12.87 5.75 1.09
C ILE A 313 13.43 6.91 0.25
N ILE A 314 13.30 8.17 0.73
CA ILE A 314 13.84 9.34 0.03
C ILE A 314 15.37 9.24 -0.07
N ASN A 315 16.04 8.87 1.01
CA ASN A 315 17.49 8.69 1.05
C ASN A 315 17.94 7.63 0.05
N LYS A 316 17.25 6.49 -0.02
CA LYS A 316 17.54 5.41 -0.98
C LYS A 316 17.30 5.82 -2.43
N ILE A 317 16.24 6.58 -2.70
CA ILE A 317 15.99 7.15 -4.04
C ILE A 317 17.12 8.11 -4.45
N ASN A 318 17.61 8.93 -3.52
CA ASN A 318 18.73 9.84 -3.76
C ASN A 318 20.05 9.08 -3.99
N GLU A 319 20.34 8.04 -3.20
CA GLU A 319 21.48 7.15 -3.44
C GLU A 319 21.42 6.53 -4.83
N MET A 320 20.25 6.01 -5.22
CA MET A 320 20.02 5.44 -6.55
C MET A 320 20.25 6.47 -7.66
N HIS A 321 19.79 7.71 -7.47
CA HIS A 321 20.02 8.81 -8.41
C HIS A 321 21.51 9.12 -8.58
N LEU A 322 22.27 9.17 -7.47
CA LEU A 322 23.70 9.43 -7.47
C LEU A 322 24.46 8.32 -8.19
N VAL A 323 24.15 7.05 -7.88
CA VAL A 323 24.77 5.89 -8.53
C VAL A 323 24.47 5.87 -10.03
N ALA A 324 23.22 6.08 -10.42
CA ALA A 324 22.82 6.13 -11.83
C ALA A 324 23.53 7.25 -12.59
N THR A 325 23.62 8.45 -12.00
CA THR A 325 24.30 9.60 -12.60
C THR A 325 25.80 9.37 -12.73
N ARG A 326 26.44 8.82 -11.70
CA ARG A 326 27.88 8.48 -11.70
C ARG A 326 28.21 7.40 -12.72
N ASN A 327 27.36 6.38 -12.85
CA ASN A 327 27.57 5.33 -13.83
C ASN A 327 27.38 5.87 -15.25
N ARG A 328 26.33 6.66 -15.49
CA ARG A 328 26.13 7.33 -16.78
C ARG A 328 27.34 8.15 -17.20
N SER A 329 27.90 8.97 -16.30
CA SER A 329 29.08 9.78 -16.64
C SER A 329 30.30 8.93 -16.97
N ARG A 330 30.54 7.83 -16.23
CA ARG A 330 31.62 6.87 -16.53
C ARG A 330 31.48 6.21 -17.91
N PHE A 331 30.26 5.86 -18.31
CA PHE A 331 30.02 5.25 -19.63
C PHE A 331 29.95 6.28 -20.77
N SER A 332 29.62 7.54 -20.50
CA SER A 332 29.56 8.60 -21.52
C SER A 332 30.92 9.22 -21.88
N ILE A 333 31.95 9.11 -21.02
CA ILE A 333 33.27 9.73 -21.26
C ILE A 333 33.99 9.09 -22.47
N SER A 334 33.66 7.86 -22.90
CA SER A 334 34.32 7.23 -24.06
C SER A 334 33.95 7.83 -25.43
N ASN A 335 32.98 8.74 -25.51
CA ASN A 335 32.53 9.32 -26.78
C ASN A 335 33.08 10.73 -27.05
N LYS A 336 33.81 11.34 -26.10
CA LYS A 336 34.34 12.70 -26.25
C LYS A 336 35.75 12.78 -26.82
N GLU A 337 36.45 11.67 -26.99
CA GLU A 337 37.84 11.65 -27.50
C GLU A 337 37.96 11.40 -29.02
N ASN A 338 36.84 11.29 -29.75
CA ASN A 338 36.82 11.06 -31.20
C ASN A 338 36.10 12.17 -32.01
N SER A 339 36.03 13.40 -31.50
CA SER A 339 35.54 14.56 -32.26
C SER A 339 36.64 15.57 -32.53
#